data_AF-A0A2K1QIW0-F1
#
_entry.id   AF-A0A2K1QIW0-F1
#
_cell.length_a   1.000
_cell.length_b   1.000
_cell.length_c   1.000
_cell.angle_alpha   90.00
_cell.angle_beta   90.00
_cell.angle_gamma   90.00
#
_symmetry.space_group_name_H-M   'P 1'
#
loop_
_entity.id
_entity.type
_entity.pdbx_description
1 polymer ?
#
loop_
_entity_poly.entity_id
_entity_poly.type
_entity_poly.pdbx_seq_one_letter_code
_entity_poly.pdbx_strand_id
1 'polypeptide(L)'
;MSKLTHLFSVLMALAAGVVGTQSPVESYQRWLMIIKPNVVGPAPYTGALTQPEVDNITFAFLNTWPETISSLTSGRLQLETHVLVSPCPLTSTSKSYPGMITPDDLPDDVAVHVSPDLWDGVAVYAAFTEHAMWGISSAANVGWFSVSHTPNLTADSWAMAAWTHEYLHTLAWYFGNGRLGNVAPVCNSARDGRDGTHCGEEIGYRMGEQGRKDLLGYYGDYLNGVVRREGGRTGLGSRAWKLGTRREAYMKVQPGGLVPGGLKKREVWDGEAHEKRQVTPWNGDDDTGTAWD
;
A
#
# COMPACT_ATOMS: atom_id res chain seq x y z
N MET A 1 22.12 -8.18 72.35
CA MET A 1 22.31 -9.22 71.32
C MET A 1 20.95 -9.62 70.77
N SER A 2 20.55 -9.04 69.63
CA SER A 2 19.23 -9.29 69.03
C SER A 2 19.30 -9.09 67.51
N LYS A 3 19.10 -10.22 66.82
CA LYS A 3 18.39 -10.46 65.54
C LYS A 3 18.69 -9.56 64.33
N LEU A 4 19.47 -10.13 63.40
CA LEU A 4 19.38 -9.90 61.96
C LEU A 4 17.93 -10.05 61.48
N THR A 5 17.46 -9.08 60.69
CA THR A 5 16.29 -9.25 59.81
C THR A 5 16.72 -8.84 58.41
N HIS A 6 16.75 -9.82 57.50
CA HIS A 6 16.92 -9.62 56.08
C HIS A 6 15.65 -8.97 55.51
N LEU A 7 15.76 -7.76 54.95
CA LEU A 7 14.78 -7.26 53.99
C LEU A 7 15.36 -7.39 52.58
N PHE A 8 14.81 -8.35 51.84
CA PHE A 8 14.84 -8.37 50.38
C PHE A 8 14.14 -7.13 49.86
N SER A 9 14.87 -6.22 49.21
CA SER A 9 14.26 -5.22 48.34
C SER A 9 14.13 -5.84 46.94
N VAL A 10 12.90 -6.17 46.57
CA VAL A 10 12.53 -6.53 45.21
C VAL A 10 12.71 -5.27 44.35
N LEU A 11 13.70 -5.31 43.47
CA LEU A 11 13.88 -4.31 42.43
C LEU A 11 12.77 -4.54 41.39
N MET A 12 11.64 -3.83 41.53
CA MET A 12 10.69 -3.71 40.42
C MET A 12 11.38 -2.85 39.35
N ALA A 13 11.86 -3.50 38.30
CA ALA A 13 12.16 -2.83 37.04
C ALA A 13 10.83 -2.30 36.48
N LEU A 14 10.56 -1.01 36.67
CA LEU A 14 9.63 -0.28 35.81
C LEU A 14 10.19 -0.35 34.39
N ALA A 15 9.65 -1.25 33.58
CA ALA A 15 9.76 -1.17 32.14
C ALA A 15 9.14 0.18 31.74
N ALA A 16 9.97 1.19 31.53
CA ALA A 16 9.58 2.40 30.83
C ALA A 16 9.10 1.95 29.45
N GLY A 17 7.78 1.93 29.27
CA GLY A 17 7.17 1.77 27.97
C GLY A 17 7.73 2.87 27.08
N VAL A 18 8.52 2.49 26.09
CA VAL A 18 8.91 3.38 25.00
C VAL A 18 7.60 3.70 24.29
N VAL A 19 6.97 4.81 24.66
CA VAL A 19 5.93 5.44 23.84
C VAL A 19 6.69 5.94 22.62
N GLY A 20 6.78 5.08 21.60
CA GLY A 20 7.35 5.45 20.33
C GLY A 20 6.53 6.61 19.80
N THR A 21 7.15 7.79 19.70
CA THR A 21 6.59 8.92 18.97
C THR A 21 6.37 8.44 17.54
N GLN A 22 5.11 8.16 17.19
CA GLN A 22 4.78 7.77 15.84
C GLN A 22 5.17 8.92 14.91
N SER A 23 5.96 8.61 13.88
CA SER A 23 6.37 9.61 12.90
C SER A 23 5.13 10.23 12.24
N PRO A 24 5.15 11.53 11.91
CA PRO A 24 4.02 12.17 11.25
C PRO A 24 3.72 11.47 9.92
N VAL A 25 2.46 11.48 9.51
CA VAL A 25 2.06 10.99 8.18
C VAL A 25 2.71 11.89 7.13
N GLU A 26 3.58 11.31 6.30
CA GLU A 26 4.32 12.02 5.25
C GLU A 26 3.60 11.95 3.90
N SER A 27 2.79 10.91 3.68
CA SER A 27 1.97 10.79 2.47
C SER A 27 0.67 10.03 2.76
N TYR A 28 -0.43 10.52 2.18
CA TYR A 28 -1.76 9.95 2.25
C TYR A 28 -2.25 9.68 0.83
N GLN A 29 -2.47 8.41 0.48
CA GLN A 29 -2.84 8.03 -0.88
C GLN A 29 -4.18 7.34 -0.92
N ARG A 30 -4.99 7.66 -1.92
CA ARG A 30 -6.30 7.04 -2.12
C ARG A 30 -6.27 6.03 -3.27
N TRP A 31 -6.70 4.81 -3.00
CA TRP A 31 -6.61 3.68 -3.91
C TRP A 31 -7.97 3.01 -4.12
N LEU A 32 -8.31 2.71 -5.37
CA LEU A 32 -9.50 1.93 -5.72
C LEU A 32 -9.08 0.53 -6.15
N MET A 33 -9.74 -0.51 -5.66
CA MET A 33 -9.69 -1.83 -6.26
C MET A 33 -10.98 -2.11 -7.04
N ILE A 34 -10.84 -2.50 -8.30
CA ILE A 34 -11.93 -3.01 -9.12
C ILE A 34 -11.81 -4.53 -9.16
N ILE A 35 -12.76 -5.22 -8.51
CA ILE A 35 -12.83 -6.67 -8.52
C ILE A 35 -13.66 -7.10 -9.73
N LYS A 36 -13.12 -8.03 -10.50
CA LYS A 36 -13.73 -8.70 -11.67
C LYS A 36 -14.01 -10.16 -11.30
N PRO A 37 -15.19 -10.47 -10.73
CA PRO A 37 -15.50 -11.81 -10.23
C PRO A 37 -15.64 -12.84 -11.34
N ASN A 38 -16.01 -12.41 -12.55
CA ASN A 38 -16.19 -13.28 -13.70
C ASN A 38 -15.20 -12.91 -14.79
N VAL A 39 -14.44 -13.89 -15.26
CA VAL A 39 -13.51 -13.75 -16.39
C VAL A 39 -13.84 -14.81 -17.43
N VAL A 40 -14.19 -14.34 -18.63
CA VAL A 40 -14.61 -15.14 -19.78
C VAL A 40 -13.67 -14.95 -20.98
N GLY A 41 -12.39 -14.70 -20.68
CA GLY A 41 -11.34 -14.48 -21.66
C GLY A 41 -10.82 -15.77 -22.32
N PRO A 42 -9.76 -15.67 -23.14
CA PRO A 42 -9.10 -16.85 -23.70
C PRO A 42 -8.44 -17.68 -22.60
N ALA A 43 -8.59 -19.01 -22.66
CA ALA A 43 -7.84 -19.91 -21.78
C ALA A 43 -6.33 -19.64 -21.92
N PRO A 44 -5.58 -19.66 -20.80
CA PRO A 44 -5.97 -20.05 -19.43
C PRO A 44 -6.62 -18.93 -18.57
N TYR A 45 -6.84 -17.73 -19.09
CA TYR A 45 -7.35 -16.56 -18.36
C TYR A 45 -8.87 -16.56 -18.21
N THR A 46 -9.41 -17.62 -17.61
CA THR A 46 -10.84 -17.78 -17.31
C THR A 46 -11.03 -18.14 -15.85
N GLY A 47 -12.09 -17.66 -15.21
CA GLY A 47 -12.36 -17.97 -13.82
C GLY A 47 -13.62 -17.31 -13.29
N ALA A 48 -14.09 -17.81 -12.16
CA ALA A 48 -15.19 -17.22 -11.41
C ALA A 48 -14.84 -17.24 -9.92
N LEU A 49 -15.06 -16.11 -9.24
CA LEU A 49 -14.96 -16.00 -7.80
C LEU A 49 -16.32 -16.28 -7.16
N THR A 50 -16.30 -16.99 -6.04
CA THR A 50 -17.42 -17.13 -5.13
C THR A 50 -17.59 -15.87 -4.28
N GLN A 51 -18.78 -15.65 -3.73
CA GLN A 51 -19.03 -14.51 -2.84
C GLN A 51 -18.06 -14.46 -1.64
N PRO A 52 -17.77 -15.58 -0.93
CA PRO A 52 -16.78 -15.56 0.14
C PRO A 52 -15.38 -15.14 -0.31
N GLU A 53 -14.97 -15.47 -1.54
CA GLU A 53 -13.68 -15.01 -2.09
C GLU A 53 -13.71 -13.51 -2.34
N VAL A 54 -14.79 -12.98 -2.93
CA VAL A 54 -14.98 -11.52 -3.13
C VAL A 54 -14.95 -10.78 -1.78
N ASP A 55 -15.62 -11.30 -0.76
CA ASP A 55 -15.64 -10.71 0.59
C ASP A 55 -14.25 -10.72 1.22
N ASN A 56 -13.50 -11.82 1.07
CA ASN A 56 -12.13 -11.93 1.57
C ASN A 56 -11.17 -10.95 0.88
N ILE A 57 -11.29 -10.79 -0.44
CA ILE A 57 -10.49 -9.82 -1.22
C ILE A 57 -10.82 -8.40 -0.80
N THR A 58 -12.11 -8.10 -0.67
CA THR A 58 -12.61 -6.80 -0.21
C THR A 58 -12.04 -6.47 1.16
N PHE A 59 -12.13 -7.40 2.12
CA PHE A 59 -11.56 -7.22 3.46
C PHE A 59 -10.06 -6.99 3.43
N ALA A 60 -9.31 -7.78 2.65
CA ALA A 60 -7.87 -7.66 2.56
C ALA A 60 -7.43 -6.31 1.96
N PHE A 61 -8.13 -5.79 0.96
CA PHE A 61 -7.80 -4.49 0.37
C PHE A 61 -8.21 -3.31 1.27
N LEU A 62 -9.32 -3.43 1.99
CA LEU A 62 -9.79 -2.37 2.89
C LEU A 62 -9.00 -2.31 4.22
N ASN A 63 -8.46 -3.44 4.68
CA ASN A 63 -7.85 -3.52 6.01
C ASN A 63 -6.40 -4.04 5.94
N THR A 64 -6.22 -5.29 5.50
CA THR A 64 -4.93 -5.98 5.63
C THR A 64 -3.81 -5.29 4.86
N TRP A 65 -4.05 -4.86 3.62
CA TRP A 65 -3.02 -4.22 2.80
C TRP A 65 -2.64 -2.81 3.31
N PRO A 66 -3.59 -1.90 3.63
CA PRO A 66 -3.28 -0.66 4.33
C PRO A 66 -2.49 -0.84 5.64
N GLU A 67 -2.85 -1.83 6.46
CA GLU A 67 -2.13 -2.17 7.69
C GLU A 67 -0.70 -2.65 7.41
N THR A 68 -0.50 -3.49 6.39
CA THR A 68 0.83 -3.92 5.94
C THR A 68 1.68 -2.73 5.52
N ILE A 69 1.15 -1.80 4.71
CA ILE A 69 1.88 -0.60 4.27
C ILE A 69 2.20 0.32 5.44
N SER A 70 1.25 0.52 6.36
CA SER A 70 1.46 1.29 7.58
C SER A 70 2.56 0.65 8.45
N SER A 71 2.54 -0.67 8.63
CA SER A 71 3.58 -1.43 9.36
C SER A 71 4.95 -1.36 8.70
N LEU A 72 5.02 -1.44 7.37
CA LEU A 72 6.25 -1.30 6.60
C LEU A 72 6.88 0.08 6.78
N THR A 73 6.06 1.12 6.91
CA THR A 73 6.52 2.53 6.93
C THR A 73 6.46 3.19 8.30
N SER A 74 6.17 2.43 9.35
CA SER A 74 5.94 2.94 10.70
C SER A 74 4.88 4.05 10.75
N GLY A 75 3.85 3.91 9.92
CA GLY A 75 2.70 4.81 9.82
C GLY A 75 2.94 6.08 9.00
N ARG A 76 4.14 6.28 8.42
CA ARG A 76 4.45 7.46 7.59
C ARG A 76 3.68 7.49 6.27
N LEU A 77 3.29 6.33 5.76
CA LEU A 77 2.36 6.20 4.65
C LEU A 77 1.01 5.67 5.16
N GLN A 78 -0.05 6.34 4.75
CA GLN A 78 -1.42 5.92 4.99
C GLN A 78 -2.15 5.74 3.66
N LEU A 79 -2.88 4.64 3.55
CA LEU A 79 -3.72 4.35 2.39
C LEU A 79 -5.19 4.47 2.77
N GLU A 80 -5.93 5.21 1.95
CA GLU A 80 -7.39 5.21 1.94
C GLU A 80 -7.85 4.32 0.78
N THR A 81 -8.33 3.12 1.10
CA THR A 81 -8.72 2.13 0.09
C THR A 81 -10.22 2.06 -0.09
N HIS A 82 -10.64 1.82 -1.33
CA HIS A 82 -12.04 1.69 -1.75
C HIS A 82 -12.16 0.47 -2.66
N VAL A 83 -13.32 -0.18 -2.67
CA VAL A 83 -13.57 -1.37 -3.49
C VAL A 83 -14.82 -1.16 -4.34
N LEU A 84 -14.72 -1.54 -5.61
CA LEU A 84 -15.83 -1.68 -6.54
C LEU A 84 -15.86 -3.12 -7.04
N VAL A 85 -16.98 -3.80 -6.86
CA VAL A 85 -17.20 -5.13 -7.44
C VAL A 85 -18.00 -4.93 -8.73
N SER A 86 -17.36 -5.12 -9.89
CA SER A 86 -18.04 -5.00 -11.17
C SER A 86 -18.65 -6.33 -11.59
N PRO A 87 -19.98 -6.40 -11.82
CA PRO A 87 -20.61 -7.62 -12.33
C PRO A 87 -20.31 -7.86 -13.82
N CYS A 88 -19.83 -6.84 -14.54
CA CYS A 88 -19.45 -6.98 -15.94
C CYS A 88 -18.28 -7.99 -16.05
N PRO A 89 -18.38 -9.02 -16.91
CA PRO A 89 -17.29 -9.96 -17.09
C PRO A 89 -16.05 -9.31 -17.72
N LEU A 90 -14.85 -9.70 -17.27
CA LEU A 90 -13.62 -9.41 -18.01
C LEU A 90 -13.53 -10.36 -19.22
N THR A 91 -13.48 -9.82 -20.43
CA THR A 91 -13.52 -10.61 -21.69
C THR A 91 -12.18 -10.63 -22.43
N SER A 92 -11.25 -9.74 -22.07
CA SER A 92 -9.92 -9.65 -22.68
C SER A 92 -8.83 -9.41 -21.64
N THR A 93 -7.59 -9.65 -22.07
CA THR A 93 -6.36 -9.26 -21.38
C THR A 93 -5.41 -8.65 -22.41
N SER A 94 -4.32 -8.05 -21.94
CA SER A 94 -3.34 -7.39 -22.79
C SER A 94 -2.84 -8.29 -23.91
N LYS A 95 -2.92 -7.76 -25.14
CA LYS A 95 -2.38 -8.42 -26.34
C LYS A 95 -0.85 -8.47 -26.35
N SER A 96 -0.19 -7.52 -25.68
CA SER A 96 1.26 -7.40 -25.65
C SER A 96 1.90 -8.19 -24.51
N TYR A 97 1.12 -8.47 -23.45
CA TYR A 97 1.57 -9.14 -22.24
C TYR A 97 0.47 -10.11 -21.76
N PRO A 98 0.49 -11.37 -22.20
CA PRO A 98 -0.56 -12.34 -21.86
C PRO A 98 -0.88 -12.38 -20.36
N GLY A 99 -2.17 -12.38 -20.03
CA GLY A 99 -2.69 -12.43 -18.66
C GLY A 99 -2.78 -11.09 -17.93
N MET A 100 -2.12 -10.06 -18.44
CA MET A 100 -2.13 -8.73 -17.82
C MET A 100 -3.45 -7.99 -18.08
N ILE A 101 -3.96 -7.28 -17.08
CA ILE A 101 -5.20 -6.50 -17.24
C ILE A 101 -4.84 -5.03 -17.32
N THR A 102 -5.18 -4.41 -18.43
CA THR A 102 -4.95 -2.99 -18.65
C THR A 102 -6.24 -2.20 -18.54
N PRO A 103 -6.18 -0.87 -18.32
CA PRO A 103 -7.38 -0.03 -18.37
C PRO A 103 -8.16 -0.17 -19.67
N ASP A 104 -7.45 -0.40 -20.79
CA ASP A 104 -8.04 -0.56 -22.12
C ASP A 104 -8.88 -1.84 -22.26
N ASP A 105 -8.73 -2.80 -21.34
CA ASP A 105 -9.54 -4.02 -21.27
C ASP A 105 -10.88 -3.83 -20.53
N LEU A 106 -11.08 -2.66 -19.90
CA LEU A 106 -12.20 -2.38 -19.00
C LEU A 106 -12.89 -1.01 -19.23
N PRO A 107 -12.92 -0.42 -20.44
CA PRO A 107 -13.29 0.98 -20.62
C PRO A 107 -14.68 1.32 -20.07
N ASP A 108 -15.68 0.49 -20.34
CA ASP A 108 -17.07 0.74 -19.91
C ASP A 108 -17.27 0.57 -18.40
N ASP A 109 -16.41 -0.23 -17.75
CA ASP A 109 -16.48 -0.48 -16.31
C ASP A 109 -15.70 0.54 -15.48
N VAL A 110 -14.60 1.08 -16.04
CA VAL A 110 -13.71 1.96 -15.26
C VAL A 110 -13.92 3.43 -15.57
N ALA A 111 -14.32 3.80 -16.79
CA ALA A 111 -14.30 5.20 -17.23
C ALA A 111 -15.14 6.14 -16.36
N VAL A 112 -16.22 5.64 -15.76
CA VAL A 112 -17.10 6.43 -14.88
C VAL A 112 -16.60 6.51 -13.44
N HIS A 113 -15.70 5.61 -13.03
CA HIS A 113 -15.24 5.49 -11.64
C HIS A 113 -13.80 5.97 -11.45
N VAL A 114 -13.00 6.02 -12.52
CA VAL A 114 -11.57 6.31 -12.43
C VAL A 114 -11.26 7.69 -12.98
N SER A 115 -10.84 8.59 -12.10
CA SER A 115 -10.35 9.92 -12.43
C SER A 115 -9.13 10.30 -11.58
N PRO A 116 -8.15 11.03 -12.14
CA PRO A 116 -6.93 11.46 -11.43
C PRO A 116 -7.11 12.48 -10.31
N ASP A 117 -8.29 13.09 -10.19
CA ASP A 117 -8.67 13.90 -9.01
C ASP A 117 -9.23 13.06 -7.86
N LEU A 118 -9.68 11.83 -8.13
CA LEU A 118 -10.23 10.93 -7.11
C LEU A 118 -9.15 10.01 -6.54
N TRP A 119 -8.29 9.45 -7.38
CA TRP A 119 -7.40 8.33 -7.03
C TRP A 119 -5.93 8.62 -7.30
N ASP A 120 -5.07 8.18 -6.38
CA ASP A 120 -3.63 8.06 -6.59
C ASP A 120 -3.28 6.83 -7.40
N GLY A 121 -4.06 5.75 -7.23
CA GLY A 121 -3.93 4.53 -8.00
C GLY A 121 -5.18 3.64 -8.03
N VAL A 122 -5.20 2.74 -9.00
CA VAL A 122 -6.24 1.73 -9.21
C VAL A 122 -5.60 0.35 -9.31
N ALA A 123 -6.10 -0.58 -8.51
CA ALA A 123 -5.82 -2.00 -8.59
C ALA A 123 -6.96 -2.70 -9.34
N VAL A 124 -6.64 -3.65 -10.21
CA VAL A 124 -7.63 -4.54 -10.81
C VAL A 124 -7.38 -5.96 -10.31
N TYR A 125 -8.39 -6.57 -9.71
CA TYR A 125 -8.34 -7.95 -9.23
C TYR A 125 -9.21 -8.84 -10.10
N ALA A 126 -8.69 -9.96 -10.60
CA ALA A 126 -9.46 -10.87 -11.46
C ALA A 126 -9.40 -12.33 -11.01
N ALA A 127 -10.42 -13.09 -11.42
CA ALA A 127 -10.68 -14.44 -10.93
C ALA A 127 -9.68 -15.54 -11.35
N PHE A 128 -8.78 -15.29 -12.31
CA PHE A 128 -7.80 -16.29 -12.75
C PHE A 128 -6.53 -16.24 -11.88
N THR A 129 -5.83 -17.37 -11.75
CA THR A 129 -4.70 -17.56 -10.82
C THR A 129 -3.31 -17.44 -11.49
N GLU A 130 -3.24 -17.26 -12.80
CA GLU A 130 -1.95 -17.13 -13.48
C GLU A 130 -1.19 -15.86 -13.02
N HIS A 131 0.13 -15.95 -12.90
CA HIS A 131 1.02 -14.87 -12.48
C HIS A 131 1.08 -13.75 -13.54
N ALA A 132 0.05 -12.91 -13.58
CA ALA A 132 0.05 -11.66 -14.30
C ALA A 132 -0.11 -10.51 -13.32
N MET A 133 0.93 -10.33 -12.50
CA MET A 133 1.06 -9.18 -11.63
C MET A 133 1.88 -8.16 -12.38
N TRP A 134 1.27 -7.01 -12.64
CA TRP A 134 1.93 -5.96 -13.39
C TRP A 134 1.33 -4.60 -13.09
N GLY A 135 2.17 -3.65 -12.71
CA GLY A 135 1.88 -2.24 -12.67
C GLY A 135 1.96 -1.63 -14.05
N ILE A 136 0.96 -0.83 -14.45
CA ILE A 136 1.01 0.08 -15.61
C ILE A 136 0.90 1.52 -15.11
N SER A 137 1.71 2.41 -15.65
CA SER A 137 1.50 3.85 -15.54
C SER A 137 1.04 4.35 -16.89
N SER A 138 -0.17 3.99 -17.29
CA SER A 138 -0.98 4.68 -18.31
C SER A 138 -2.28 3.90 -18.46
N ALA A 139 -3.44 4.52 -18.25
CA ALA A 139 -4.10 5.28 -19.32
C ALA A 139 -4.83 6.58 -18.89
N ALA A 140 -4.70 7.05 -17.63
CA ALA A 140 -5.55 8.15 -17.13
C ALA A 140 -4.90 9.13 -16.14
N ASN A 141 -3.56 9.30 -16.11
CA ASN A 141 -2.85 10.05 -15.07
C ASN A 141 -3.09 9.53 -13.63
N VAL A 142 -3.50 8.27 -13.48
CA VAL A 142 -3.62 7.50 -12.22
C VAL A 142 -2.61 6.36 -12.26
N GLY A 143 -2.07 5.90 -11.13
CA GLY A 143 -1.26 4.68 -11.09
C GLY A 143 -2.13 3.44 -11.32
N TRP A 144 -1.67 2.43 -12.05
CA TRP A 144 -2.45 1.20 -12.25
C TRP A 144 -1.63 -0.03 -11.92
N PHE A 145 -2.28 -1.05 -11.39
CA PHE A 145 -1.74 -2.41 -11.42
C PHE A 145 -2.82 -3.48 -11.46
N SER A 146 -2.49 -4.65 -12.00
CA SER A 146 -3.33 -5.84 -11.96
C SER A 146 -2.79 -6.89 -11.00
N VAL A 147 -3.69 -7.60 -10.33
CA VAL A 147 -3.38 -8.74 -9.45
C VAL A 147 -4.32 -9.89 -9.76
N SER A 148 -3.75 -11.09 -9.90
CA SER A 148 -4.50 -12.32 -10.11
C SER A 148 -5.02 -12.91 -8.79
N HIS A 149 -5.98 -13.81 -8.91
CA HIS A 149 -6.60 -14.45 -7.76
C HIS A 149 -5.61 -15.30 -6.97
N THR A 150 -5.70 -15.20 -5.64
CA THR A 150 -4.96 -16.02 -4.70
C THR A 150 -5.76 -16.22 -3.41
N PRO A 151 -5.76 -17.42 -2.82
CA PRO A 151 -6.59 -17.73 -1.66
C PRO A 151 -6.04 -17.16 -0.34
N ASN A 152 -4.73 -16.92 -0.23
CA ASN A 152 -4.10 -16.46 1.01
C ASN A 152 -3.81 -14.96 0.95
N LEU A 153 -4.65 -14.16 1.64
CA LEU A 153 -4.57 -12.70 1.68
C LEU A 153 -4.17 -12.15 3.06
N THR A 154 -3.51 -12.97 3.90
CA THR A 154 -3.02 -12.54 5.23
C THR A 154 -1.86 -11.53 5.10
N ALA A 155 -1.61 -10.72 6.14
CA ALA A 155 -0.59 -9.65 6.14
C ALA A 155 0.82 -10.13 5.71
N ASP A 156 1.21 -11.34 6.13
CA ASP A 156 2.49 -11.96 5.80
C ASP A 156 2.36 -13.02 4.70
N SER A 157 1.44 -12.83 3.76
CA SER A 157 1.28 -13.70 2.59
C SER A 157 2.15 -13.23 1.42
N TRP A 158 2.44 -14.17 0.52
CA TRP A 158 3.00 -13.85 -0.80
C TRP A 158 2.10 -12.85 -1.55
N ALA A 159 0.77 -12.92 -1.39
CA ALA A 159 -0.16 -11.99 -2.02
C ALA A 159 0.04 -10.54 -1.58
N MET A 160 0.24 -10.30 -0.28
CA MET A 160 0.51 -8.94 0.22
C MET A 160 1.86 -8.41 -0.26
N ALA A 161 2.87 -9.29 -0.36
CA ALA A 161 4.16 -8.94 -0.96
C ALA A 161 4.00 -8.55 -2.43
N ALA A 162 3.24 -9.34 -3.19
CA ALA A 162 2.90 -9.07 -4.58
C ALA A 162 2.14 -7.75 -4.77
N TRP A 163 1.06 -7.51 -4.02
CA TRP A 163 0.30 -6.25 -4.12
C TRP A 163 1.19 -5.04 -3.80
N THR A 164 2.06 -5.19 -2.80
CA THR A 164 3.04 -4.16 -2.44
C THR A 164 4.06 -3.97 -3.56
N HIS A 165 4.56 -5.04 -4.17
CA HIS A 165 5.47 -4.98 -5.31
C HIS A 165 4.87 -4.19 -6.48
N GLU A 166 3.63 -4.50 -6.85
CA GLU A 166 2.95 -3.82 -7.95
C GLU A 166 2.65 -2.35 -7.65
N TYR A 167 2.25 -2.08 -6.42
CA TYR A 167 2.14 -0.72 -5.92
C TYR A 167 3.47 0.04 -6.05
N LEU A 168 4.61 -0.58 -5.74
CA LEU A 168 5.91 0.06 -5.89
C LEU A 168 6.23 0.42 -7.34
N HIS A 169 5.81 -0.36 -8.35
CA HIS A 169 6.00 0.04 -9.74
C HIS A 169 5.29 1.37 -10.05
N THR A 170 4.07 1.56 -9.53
CA THR A 170 3.33 2.82 -9.72
C THR A 170 4.03 4.02 -9.10
N LEU A 171 4.67 3.82 -7.93
CA LEU A 171 5.44 4.83 -7.23
C LEU A 171 6.79 5.11 -7.90
N ALA A 172 7.52 4.06 -8.28
CA ALA A 172 8.83 4.15 -8.92
C ALA A 172 8.73 4.93 -10.24
N TRP A 173 7.68 4.69 -11.03
CA TRP A 173 7.44 5.49 -12.23
C TRP A 173 7.07 6.94 -11.95
N TYR A 174 6.25 7.20 -10.94
CA TYR A 174 5.86 8.58 -10.62
C TYR A 174 7.01 9.41 -10.02
N PHE A 175 7.75 8.83 -9.07
CA PHE A 175 8.79 9.53 -8.34
C PHE A 175 10.16 9.37 -8.99
N GLY A 176 10.57 8.15 -9.32
CA GLY A 176 11.89 7.85 -9.90
C GLY A 176 12.04 8.46 -11.29
N ASN A 177 11.14 8.14 -12.21
CA ASN A 177 11.16 8.64 -13.58
C ASN A 177 10.46 10.01 -13.72
N GLY A 178 11.02 11.05 -13.09
CA GLY A 178 10.62 12.43 -13.39
C GLY A 178 10.64 13.43 -12.24
N ARG A 179 10.76 12.98 -10.97
CA ARG A 179 10.75 13.91 -9.82
C ARG A 179 11.96 13.83 -8.91
N LEU A 180 12.41 12.63 -8.57
CA LEU A 180 13.57 12.40 -7.69
C LEU A 180 14.88 12.19 -8.45
N GLY A 181 14.79 11.86 -9.73
CA GLY A 181 15.91 11.36 -10.51
C GLY A 181 16.24 9.90 -10.17
N ASN A 182 17.43 9.47 -10.53
CA ASN A 182 17.87 8.09 -10.36
C ASN A 182 18.22 7.83 -8.88
N VAL A 183 17.20 7.54 -8.05
CA VAL A 183 17.33 7.24 -6.61
C VAL A 183 17.04 5.78 -6.27
N ALA A 184 16.48 5.02 -7.21
CA ALA A 184 16.20 3.61 -7.03
C ALA A 184 17.52 2.81 -7.05
N PRO A 185 17.54 1.65 -6.37
CA PRO A 185 18.61 0.66 -6.48
C PRO A 185 18.88 0.24 -7.92
N VAL A 186 20.13 -0.15 -8.21
CA VAL A 186 20.57 -0.61 -9.53
C VAL A 186 20.91 -2.10 -9.48
N CYS A 187 20.37 -2.85 -10.43
CA CYS A 187 20.60 -4.28 -10.58
C CYS A 187 20.56 -4.69 -12.06
N ASN A 188 20.72 -5.98 -12.39
CA ASN A 188 20.72 -6.41 -13.79
C ASN A 188 19.40 -6.14 -14.49
N SER A 189 18.29 -6.29 -13.75
CA SER A 189 16.92 -6.03 -14.21
C SER A 189 16.56 -4.53 -14.28
N ALA A 190 17.26 -3.66 -13.53
CA ALA A 190 17.02 -2.22 -13.53
C ALA A 190 18.33 -1.42 -13.46
N ARG A 191 18.89 -1.08 -14.64
CA ARG A 191 20.26 -0.55 -14.77
C ARG A 191 20.39 0.97 -14.66
N ASP A 192 19.32 1.70 -14.90
CA ASP A 192 19.32 3.16 -14.89
C ASP A 192 18.97 3.75 -13.51
N GLY A 193 18.51 2.90 -12.59
CA GLY A 193 18.09 3.25 -11.24
C GLY A 193 16.90 4.20 -11.20
N ARG A 194 16.02 4.11 -12.20
CA ARG A 194 14.70 4.75 -12.24
C ARG A 194 13.64 3.84 -11.64
N ASP A 195 13.73 2.57 -11.95
CA ASP A 195 13.02 1.49 -11.32
C ASP A 195 14.02 0.67 -10.49
N GLY A 196 13.58 0.09 -9.39
CA GLY A 196 14.39 -0.80 -8.58
C GLY A 196 13.54 -1.83 -7.85
N THR A 197 12.25 -1.92 -8.15
CA THR A 197 11.34 -2.84 -7.45
C THR A 197 11.79 -4.30 -7.52
N HIS A 198 12.54 -4.67 -8.57
CA HIS A 198 13.05 -6.03 -8.81
C HIS A 198 14.44 -6.28 -8.21
N CYS A 199 15.11 -5.25 -7.68
CA CYS A 199 16.51 -5.37 -7.27
C CYS A 199 16.76 -6.08 -5.95
N GLY A 200 15.72 -6.36 -5.15
CA GLY A 200 15.85 -6.85 -3.77
C GLY A 200 16.80 -8.03 -3.61
N GLU A 201 16.54 -9.13 -4.33
CA GLU A 201 17.39 -10.33 -4.26
C GLU A 201 18.80 -10.10 -4.83
N GLU A 202 18.89 -9.39 -5.96
CA GLU A 202 20.17 -9.12 -6.64
C GLU A 202 21.14 -8.31 -5.77
N ILE A 203 20.61 -7.37 -4.97
CA ILE A 203 21.40 -6.60 -4.00
C ILE A 203 21.48 -7.28 -2.63
N GLY A 204 20.94 -8.50 -2.52
CA GLY A 204 21.20 -9.45 -1.45
C GLY A 204 20.10 -9.64 -0.40
N TYR A 205 18.96 -8.94 -0.49
CA TYR A 205 17.83 -9.20 0.40
C TYR A 205 17.37 -10.65 0.28
N ARG A 206 16.89 -11.22 1.38
CA ARG A 206 16.38 -12.59 1.41
C ARG A 206 14.89 -12.61 1.66
N MET A 207 14.21 -13.58 1.07
CA MET A 207 12.84 -13.93 1.44
C MET A 207 12.76 -14.21 2.94
N GLY A 208 11.80 -13.60 3.65
CA GLY A 208 11.66 -13.82 5.10
C GLY A 208 12.51 -12.91 5.98
N GLU A 209 13.32 -12.00 5.41
CA GLU A 209 14.20 -11.14 6.18
C GLU A 209 13.41 -10.18 7.10
N GLN A 210 13.99 -9.83 8.25
CA GLN A 210 13.35 -9.02 9.30
C GLN A 210 12.07 -9.63 9.89
N GLY A 211 11.88 -10.95 9.74
CA GLY A 211 10.66 -11.63 10.20
C GLY A 211 9.44 -11.34 9.33
N ARG A 212 9.62 -10.70 8.16
CA ARG A 212 8.57 -10.41 7.19
C ARG A 212 8.68 -11.40 6.04
N LYS A 213 7.58 -12.02 5.61
CA LYS A 213 7.64 -12.99 4.50
C LYS A 213 7.99 -12.33 3.16
N ASP A 214 8.51 -13.15 2.25
CA ASP A 214 8.91 -12.72 0.91
C ASP A 214 9.91 -11.53 0.97
N LEU A 215 9.89 -10.65 -0.03
CA LEU A 215 10.66 -9.42 -0.11
C LEU A 215 10.02 -8.23 0.62
N LEU A 216 9.04 -8.45 1.52
CA LEU A 216 8.44 -7.34 2.28
C LEU A 216 9.49 -6.53 3.07
N GLY A 217 10.56 -7.17 3.56
CA GLY A 217 11.68 -6.46 4.17
C GLY A 217 12.38 -5.48 3.22
N TYR A 218 12.55 -5.87 1.95
CA TYR A 218 13.09 -4.99 0.90
C TYR A 218 12.12 -3.85 0.58
N TYR A 219 10.84 -4.16 0.36
CA TYR A 219 9.82 -3.16 0.04
C TYR A 219 9.66 -2.13 1.16
N GLY A 220 9.76 -2.56 2.42
CA GLY A 220 9.82 -1.67 3.58
C GLY A 220 10.99 -0.70 3.48
N ASP A 221 12.22 -1.20 3.32
CA ASP A 221 13.41 -0.35 3.20
C ASP A 221 13.32 0.61 2.00
N TYR A 222 12.78 0.14 0.87
CA TYR A 222 12.56 0.94 -0.34
C TYR A 222 11.57 2.09 -0.10
N LEU A 223 10.42 1.83 0.53
CA LEU A 223 9.43 2.86 0.89
C LEU A 223 9.99 3.86 1.90
N ASN A 224 10.85 3.39 2.80
CA ASN A 224 11.43 4.22 3.87
C ASN A 224 12.64 5.04 3.43
N GLY A 225 13.21 4.78 2.25
CA GLY A 225 14.38 5.52 1.78
C GLY A 225 15.71 5.01 2.37
N VAL A 226 15.80 3.74 2.76
CA VAL A 226 16.91 3.19 3.54
C VAL A 226 17.42 1.85 3.02
N VAL A 227 17.48 1.65 1.70
CA VAL A 227 18.00 0.41 1.11
C VAL A 227 19.42 0.14 1.60
N ARG A 228 19.58 -0.87 2.47
CA ARG A 228 20.78 -1.05 3.32
C ARG A 228 22.00 -1.61 2.59
N ARG A 229 21.81 -2.17 1.39
CA ARG A 229 22.81 -2.98 0.68
C ARG A 229 23.40 -2.28 -0.55
N GLU A 230 23.03 -1.02 -0.81
CA GLU A 230 23.55 -0.23 -1.92
C GLU A 230 23.91 1.18 -1.45
N GLY A 231 25.19 1.54 -1.53
CA GLY A 231 25.67 2.86 -1.14
C GLY A 231 25.19 3.95 -2.11
N GLY A 232 24.51 4.97 -1.61
CA GLY A 232 24.10 6.15 -2.38
C GLY A 232 22.76 6.04 -3.12
N ARG A 233 22.14 4.85 -3.18
CA ARG A 233 20.76 4.64 -3.64
C ARG A 233 19.88 4.27 -2.46
N THR A 234 18.76 4.96 -2.32
CA THR A 234 17.98 4.93 -1.08
C THR A 234 16.57 4.39 -1.29
N GLY A 235 16.08 4.28 -2.52
CA GLY A 235 14.64 4.13 -2.77
C GLY A 235 13.92 5.48 -2.62
N LEU A 236 12.68 5.46 -2.12
CA LEU A 236 11.78 6.62 -2.10
C LEU A 236 11.96 7.49 -0.85
N GLY A 237 11.45 7.01 0.30
CA GLY A 237 11.51 7.70 1.59
C GLY A 237 10.92 9.11 1.61
N SER A 238 11.27 9.87 2.65
CA SER A 238 10.76 11.23 2.87
C SER A 238 11.04 12.21 1.73
N ARG A 239 12.04 11.93 0.88
CA ARG A 239 12.30 12.73 -0.32
C ARG A 239 11.16 12.59 -1.32
N ALA A 240 10.63 11.38 -1.52
CA ALA A 240 9.46 11.15 -2.36
C ALA A 240 8.21 11.82 -1.79
N TRP A 241 7.95 11.59 -0.50
CA TRP A 241 6.69 12.01 0.13
C TRP A 241 6.52 13.54 0.16
N LYS A 242 7.63 14.28 0.28
CA LYS A 242 7.63 15.75 0.17
C LYS A 242 7.23 16.29 -1.21
N LEU A 243 7.28 15.48 -2.26
CA LEU A 243 6.89 15.88 -3.61
C LEU A 243 5.37 15.75 -3.86
N GLY A 244 4.63 15.27 -2.86
CA GLY A 244 3.20 15.05 -2.93
C GLY A 244 2.82 13.83 -3.77
N THR A 245 1.55 13.46 -3.70
CA THR A 245 1.02 12.31 -4.43
C THR A 245 0.67 12.66 -5.88
N ARG A 246 0.33 11.64 -6.68
CA ARG A 246 -0.07 11.84 -8.09
C ARG A 246 -1.36 12.66 -8.19
N ARG A 247 -2.33 12.36 -7.32
CA ARG A 247 -3.59 13.09 -7.21
C ARG A 247 -3.37 14.55 -6.81
N GLU A 248 -2.50 14.80 -5.83
CA GLU A 248 -2.17 16.17 -5.41
C GLU A 248 -1.58 17.00 -6.55
N ALA A 249 -0.67 16.40 -7.32
CA ALA A 249 -0.09 17.04 -8.49
C ALA A 249 -1.12 17.33 -9.59
N TYR A 250 -2.04 16.40 -9.85
CA TYR A 250 -3.11 16.60 -10.83
C TYR A 250 -4.05 17.75 -10.41
N MET A 251 -4.48 17.75 -9.15
CA MET A 251 -5.36 18.77 -8.59
C MET A 251 -4.67 20.12 -8.35
N LYS A 252 -3.34 20.19 -8.55
CA LYS A 252 -2.50 21.38 -8.29
C LYS A 252 -2.61 21.87 -6.85
N VAL A 253 -2.75 20.94 -5.90
CA VAL A 253 -2.72 21.24 -4.46
C VAL A 253 -1.32 21.00 -3.91
N GLN A 254 -1.01 21.65 -2.79
CA GLN A 254 0.28 21.49 -2.14
C GLN A 254 0.46 20.04 -1.64
N PRO A 255 1.70 19.49 -1.66
CA PRO A 255 2.00 18.22 -1.02
C PRO A 255 1.48 18.14 0.42
N GLY A 256 0.79 17.06 0.76
CA GLY A 256 0.14 16.87 2.06
C GLY A 256 -1.18 17.66 2.23
N GLY A 257 -1.59 18.41 1.22
CA GLY A 257 -2.84 19.17 1.20
C GLY A 257 -4.05 18.28 1.42
N LEU A 258 -4.04 17.06 0.86
CA LEU A 258 -5.13 16.10 0.95
C LEU A 258 -5.09 15.20 2.19
N VAL A 259 -4.07 15.32 3.06
CA VAL A 259 -4.03 14.53 4.30
C VAL A 259 -5.17 15.01 5.22
N PRO A 260 -6.05 14.11 5.71
CA PRO A 260 -7.14 14.47 6.63
C PRO A 260 -6.62 15.17 7.90
N GLY A 261 -7.38 16.14 8.42
CA GLY A 261 -6.98 16.93 9.60
C GLY A 261 -6.67 16.08 10.84
N GLY A 262 -7.42 15.00 11.07
CA GLY A 262 -7.18 14.06 12.17
C GLY A 262 -5.90 13.22 12.02
N LEU A 263 -5.37 13.10 10.80
CA LEU A 263 -4.09 12.45 10.51
C LEU A 263 -2.93 13.46 10.48
N LYS A 264 -3.21 14.74 10.22
CA LYS A 264 -2.24 15.86 10.33
C LYS A 264 -1.85 16.16 11.78
N LYS A 265 -2.77 15.97 12.74
CA LYS A 265 -2.55 16.22 14.17
C LYS A 265 -2.39 14.90 14.97
N ARG A 266 -1.20 14.31 14.93
CA ARG A 266 -0.63 13.63 16.11
C ARG A 266 0.61 14.42 16.54
N GLU A 267 0.38 15.68 16.89
CA GLU A 267 1.35 16.45 17.66
C GLU A 267 1.45 15.84 19.07
N VAL A 268 2.68 15.79 19.55
CA VAL A 268 3.13 15.41 20.88
C VAL A 268 2.08 15.73 21.97
N TRP A 269 1.53 14.69 22.59
CA TRP A 269 0.86 14.85 23.88
C TRP A 269 1.95 14.95 24.96
N ASP A 270 2.29 16.18 25.34
CA ASP A 270 2.93 16.44 26.62
C ASP A 270 1.93 16.15 27.76
N GLY A 271 2.48 15.81 28.92
CA GLY A 271 1.83 15.13 30.03
C GLY A 271 0.51 15.72 30.54
N GLU A 272 -0.25 14.83 31.18
CA GLU A 272 -1.35 15.08 32.11
C GLU A 272 -2.72 15.46 31.50
N ALA A 273 -3.52 14.44 31.15
CA ALA A 273 -4.88 14.30 31.66
C ALA A 273 -5.49 12.96 31.23
N HIS A 274 -6.12 12.30 32.20
CA HIS A 274 -6.89 11.08 32.04
C HIS A 274 -8.08 11.28 31.09
N GLU A 275 -8.21 10.43 30.07
CA GLU A 275 -9.46 9.72 29.76
C GLU A 275 -9.23 8.62 28.71
N LYS A 276 -9.61 7.40 29.06
CA LYS A 276 -9.63 6.27 28.12
C LYS A 276 -10.73 6.52 27.08
N ARG A 277 -10.37 6.69 25.82
CA ARG A 277 -11.26 6.34 24.70
C ARG A 277 -10.63 5.23 23.88
N GLN A 278 -11.24 4.05 23.98
CA GLN A 278 -11.13 3.03 22.95
C GLN A 278 -11.64 3.65 21.64
N VAL A 279 -10.85 3.55 20.59
CA VAL A 279 -11.32 3.74 19.22
C VAL A 279 -10.99 2.46 18.46
N THR A 280 -12.01 1.63 18.29
CA THR A 280 -12.11 0.59 17.26
C THR A 280 -13.12 1.07 16.20
N PRO A 281 -13.11 0.47 15.00
CA PRO A 281 -13.17 1.18 13.73
C PRO A 281 -14.61 1.56 13.35
N TRP A 282 -14.76 2.81 12.92
CA TRP A 282 -15.76 3.34 11.98
C TRP A 282 -17.07 2.53 11.85
N ASN A 283 -18.00 2.77 12.77
CA ASN A 283 -19.42 2.71 12.42
C ASN A 283 -19.80 4.02 11.74
N GLY A 284 -20.52 3.91 10.63
CA GLY A 284 -21.17 5.02 9.98
C GLY A 284 -22.19 5.65 10.93
N ASP A 285 -22.13 6.96 11.03
CA ASP A 285 -23.30 7.79 11.30
C ASP A 285 -23.45 8.70 10.08
N ASP A 286 -24.30 8.25 9.17
CA ASP A 286 -25.06 9.13 8.30
C ASP A 286 -25.96 9.98 9.20
N ASP A 287 -25.54 11.22 9.48
CA ASP A 287 -26.50 12.29 9.75
C ASP A 287 -25.88 13.66 9.47
N THR A 288 -26.01 14.11 8.22
CA THR A 288 -26.48 15.47 7.96
C THR A 288 -27.19 15.48 6.62
N GLY A 289 -28.51 15.40 6.69
CA GLY A 289 -29.36 15.64 5.54
C GLY A 289 -29.04 16.98 4.89
N THR A 290 -28.94 16.95 3.56
CA THR A 290 -29.52 18.00 2.72
C THR A 290 -30.13 17.29 1.53
N ALA A 291 -31.46 17.31 1.50
CA ALA A 291 -32.23 17.08 0.30
C ALA A 291 -31.76 18.09 -0.76
N TRP A 292 -31.49 17.58 -1.95
CA TRP A 292 -31.50 18.38 -3.17
C TRP A 292 -32.55 17.77 -4.08
N ASP A 293 -33.53 18.59 -4.39
CA ASP A 293 -34.51 18.40 -5.47
C ASP A 293 -33.82 18.12 -6.82
#